data_AF-A0A4T0C1R5-F1
#
_entry.id   AF-A0A4T0C1R5-F1
#
_cell.length_a   1.000
_cell.length_b   1.000
_cell.length_c   1.000
_cell.angle_alpha   90.00
_cell.angle_beta   90.00
_cell.angle_gamma   90.00
#
_symmetry.space_group_name_H-M   'P 1'
#
loop_
_entity.id
_entity.type
_entity.pdbx_description
1 polymer ?
#
loop_
_entity_poly.entity_id
_entity_poly.type
_entity_poly.pdbx_seq_one_letter_code
_entity_poly.pdbx_strand_id
1 'polypeptide(L)'
;LAQPLPAHVNKNNAQYYDIIKERYKNISGDLQGLNAWRYARNITGGNQEYMEAAIFQHYLTTGTLLTYEESVEQLRSLGGEGGPVQLTVEDYLLGVFDMTGELMRFSITTMATDGKLPSVEANDEAPSVDKMDVDSQPGDHRDVLTDLRSLRSELEGLNVGFGSSFARDVDKKMDVMQTSVEKVEKALYGLVIRGRERPKGWMPDLDSGPRRDVEVEG
;
A
#
# COMPACT_ATOMS: atom_id res chain seq x y z
N LEU A 1 1.95 -1.99 12.67
CA LEU A 1 1.42 -3.01 11.73
C LEU A 1 1.08 -4.27 12.53
N ALA A 2 0.47 -5.28 11.90
CA ALA A 2 0.15 -6.56 12.53
C ALA A 2 -0.77 -6.43 13.76
N GLN A 3 -1.69 -5.47 13.71
CA GLN A 3 -2.67 -5.21 14.77
C GLN A 3 -4.08 -5.22 14.18
N PRO A 4 -5.10 -5.59 14.96
CA PRO A 4 -6.47 -5.55 14.49
C PRO A 4 -6.87 -4.10 14.15
N LEU A 5 -7.61 -3.93 13.05
CA LEU A 5 -8.13 -2.63 12.66
C LEU A 5 -9.02 -2.04 13.78
N PRO A 6 -8.98 -0.73 14.03
CA PRO A 6 -9.84 -0.09 15.00
C PRO A 6 -11.33 -0.36 14.71
N ALA A 7 -12.13 -0.55 15.77
CA ALA A 7 -13.54 -0.93 15.64
C ALA A 7 -14.38 0.06 14.81
N HIS A 8 -14.05 1.35 14.84
CA HIS A 8 -14.75 2.37 14.04
C HIS A 8 -14.46 2.21 12.54
N VAL A 9 -13.23 1.83 12.17
CA VAL A 9 -12.85 1.56 10.77
C VAL A 9 -13.59 0.33 10.27
N ASN A 10 -13.61 -0.76 11.05
CA ASN A 10 -14.35 -1.97 10.68
C ASN A 10 -15.84 -1.69 10.46
N LYS A 11 -16.46 -0.90 11.34
CA LYS A 11 -17.87 -0.51 11.21
C LYS A 11 -18.13 0.31 9.94
N ASN A 12 -17.26 1.26 9.63
CA ASN A 12 -17.39 2.09 8.44
C ASN A 12 -17.12 1.31 7.15
N ASN A 13 -16.19 0.34 7.20
CA ASN A 13 -15.83 -0.48 6.05
C ASN A 13 -16.86 -1.57 5.75
N ALA A 14 -17.60 -2.05 6.75
CA ALA A 14 -18.58 -3.12 6.61
C ALA A 14 -19.58 -2.85 5.47
N GLN A 15 -20.13 -1.63 5.40
CA GLN A 15 -21.09 -1.26 4.34
C GLN A 15 -20.48 -1.38 2.93
N TYR A 16 -19.19 -1.05 2.78
CA TYR A 16 -18.53 -1.13 1.48
C TYR A 16 -18.28 -2.57 1.07
N TYR A 17 -17.88 -3.43 2.01
CA TYR A 17 -17.76 -4.86 1.75
C TYR A 17 -19.09 -5.51 1.39
N ASP A 18 -20.19 -5.08 2.01
CA ASP A 18 -21.52 -5.59 1.67
C ASP A 18 -21.94 -5.16 0.26
N ILE A 19 -21.67 -3.90 -0.13
CA ILE A 19 -21.90 -3.43 -1.51
C ILE A 19 -21.05 -4.23 -2.50
N ILE A 20 -19.77 -4.44 -2.21
CA ILE A 20 -18.85 -5.21 -3.07
C ILE A 20 -19.39 -6.64 -3.26
N LYS A 21 -19.76 -7.31 -2.17
CA LYS A 21 -20.37 -8.66 -2.20
C LYS A 21 -21.63 -8.68 -3.06
N GLU A 22 -22.54 -7.73 -2.86
CA GLU A 22 -23.77 -7.66 -3.64
C GLU A 22 -23.49 -7.46 -5.13
N ARG A 23 -22.54 -6.59 -5.48
CA ARG A 23 -22.16 -6.32 -6.88
C ARG A 23 -21.55 -7.55 -7.54
N TYR A 24 -20.59 -8.22 -6.90
CA TYR A 24 -19.99 -9.45 -7.42
C TYR A 24 -21.02 -10.58 -7.53
N LYS A 25 -21.92 -10.71 -6.55
CA LYS A 25 -23.01 -11.68 -6.60
C LYS A 25 -23.91 -11.46 -7.82
N ASN A 26 -24.29 -10.21 -8.10
CA ASN A 26 -25.20 -9.88 -9.20
C ASN A 26 -24.57 -10.13 -10.58
N ILE A 27 -23.28 -9.85 -10.75
CA ILE A 27 -22.58 -10.06 -12.04
C ILE A 27 -22.08 -11.50 -12.22
N SER A 28 -22.06 -12.31 -11.15
CA SER A 28 -21.43 -13.64 -11.17
C SER A 28 -21.91 -14.55 -12.31
N GLY A 29 -23.21 -14.50 -12.65
CA GLY A 29 -23.77 -15.29 -13.75
C GLY A 29 -23.32 -14.82 -15.13
N ASP A 30 -23.09 -13.52 -15.31
CA ASP A 30 -22.60 -12.93 -16.55
C ASP A 30 -21.12 -13.21 -16.78
N LEU A 31 -20.37 -13.56 -15.73
CA LEU A 31 -18.95 -13.86 -15.81
C LEU A 31 -18.64 -15.34 -16.09
N GLN A 32 -19.64 -16.15 -16.45
CA GLN A 32 -19.45 -17.57 -16.73
C GLN A 32 -19.28 -17.89 -18.22
N GLY A 33 -18.61 -19.02 -18.49
CA GLY A 33 -18.47 -19.58 -19.84
C GLY A 33 -17.83 -18.62 -20.84
N LEU A 34 -18.43 -18.48 -22.02
CA LEU A 34 -17.96 -17.58 -23.09
C LEU A 34 -18.00 -16.09 -22.69
N ASN A 35 -18.92 -15.72 -21.80
CA ASN A 35 -19.06 -14.34 -21.36
C ASN A 35 -17.93 -13.90 -20.42
N ALA A 36 -17.27 -14.84 -19.74
CA ALA A 36 -16.11 -14.58 -18.89
C ALA A 36 -15.03 -13.79 -19.65
N TRP A 37 -14.66 -14.25 -20.85
CA TRP A 37 -13.67 -13.58 -21.70
C TRP A 37 -14.19 -12.27 -22.29
N ARG A 38 -15.48 -12.23 -22.62
CA ARG A 38 -16.10 -11.03 -23.22
C ARG A 38 -16.11 -9.85 -22.25
N TYR A 39 -16.41 -10.11 -20.97
CA TYR A 39 -16.51 -9.08 -19.94
C TYR A 39 -15.26 -8.94 -19.06
N ALA A 40 -14.21 -9.74 -19.30
CA ALA A 40 -12.94 -9.67 -18.57
C ALA A 40 -12.38 -8.23 -18.49
N ARG A 41 -12.39 -7.52 -19.62
CA ARG A 41 -11.90 -6.13 -19.69
C ARG A 41 -12.84 -5.11 -19.05
N ASN A 42 -14.11 -5.46 -18.84
CA ASN A 42 -15.05 -4.60 -18.12
C ASN A 42 -14.88 -4.72 -16.60
N ILE A 43 -14.50 -5.92 -16.11
CA ILE A 43 -14.37 -6.18 -14.67
C ILE A 43 -12.95 -5.99 -14.13
N THR A 44 -11.92 -6.02 -15.00
CA THR A 44 -10.50 -5.88 -14.62
C THR A 44 -10.23 -4.70 -13.68
N GLY A 45 -10.83 -3.52 -13.91
CA GLY A 45 -10.65 -2.36 -13.03
C GLY A 45 -11.21 -2.60 -11.63
N GLY A 46 -12.40 -3.19 -11.53
CA GLY A 46 -13.01 -3.53 -10.23
C GLY A 46 -12.27 -4.66 -9.50
N ASN A 47 -11.71 -5.62 -10.24
CA ASN A 47 -10.84 -6.65 -9.66
C ASN A 47 -9.57 -6.03 -9.09
N GLN A 48 -8.90 -5.13 -9.83
CA GLN A 48 -7.69 -4.44 -9.39
C GLN A 48 -7.94 -3.61 -8.12
N GLU A 49 -9.01 -2.79 -8.09
CA GLU A 49 -9.38 -1.99 -6.92
C GLU A 49 -9.72 -2.87 -5.70
N TYR A 50 -10.44 -3.97 -5.91
CA TYR A 50 -10.74 -4.91 -4.83
C TYR A 50 -9.48 -5.60 -4.31
N MET A 51 -8.56 -6.00 -5.19
CA MET A 51 -7.27 -6.59 -4.82
C MET A 51 -6.41 -5.61 -4.02
N GLU A 52 -6.29 -4.37 -4.48
CA GLU A 52 -5.60 -3.31 -3.75
C GLU A 52 -6.13 -3.19 -2.31
N ALA A 53 -7.44 -3.08 -2.15
CA ALA A 53 -8.07 -2.94 -0.84
C ALA A 53 -7.90 -4.19 0.06
N ALA A 54 -8.07 -5.39 -0.52
CA ALA A 54 -7.94 -6.64 0.22
C ALA A 54 -6.49 -6.91 0.66
N ILE A 55 -5.54 -6.70 -0.24
CA ILE A 55 -4.10 -6.87 0.04
C ILE A 55 -3.66 -5.83 1.07
N PHE A 56 -4.06 -4.57 0.92
CA PHE A 56 -3.71 -3.51 1.86
C PHE A 56 -4.25 -3.78 3.26
N GLN A 57 -5.54 -4.14 3.38
CA GLN A 57 -6.13 -4.50 4.67
C GLN A 57 -5.44 -5.71 5.30
N HIS A 58 -5.13 -6.74 4.51
CA HIS A 58 -4.41 -7.91 5.00
C HIS A 58 -3.03 -7.48 5.51
N TYR A 59 -2.27 -6.71 4.74
CA TYR A 59 -0.96 -6.19 5.15
C TYR A 59 -1.01 -5.39 6.46
N LEU A 60 -2.01 -4.53 6.65
CA LEU A 60 -2.17 -3.78 7.90
C LEU A 60 -2.40 -4.69 9.11
N THR A 61 -3.18 -5.77 8.93
CA THR A 61 -3.61 -6.66 10.02
C THR A 61 -2.63 -7.80 10.31
N THR A 62 -1.91 -8.30 9.31
CA THR A 62 -1.00 -9.46 9.43
C THR A 62 0.47 -9.08 9.25
N GLY A 63 0.78 -7.95 8.61
CA GLY A 63 2.14 -7.58 8.22
C GLY A 63 2.70 -8.44 7.08
N THR A 64 1.86 -9.23 6.39
CA THR A 64 2.27 -10.07 5.25
C THR A 64 1.52 -9.66 3.99
N LEU A 65 2.04 -10.04 2.83
CA LEU A 65 1.34 -9.85 1.56
C LEU A 65 0.33 -11.00 1.38
N LEU A 66 -0.91 -10.68 1.02
CA LEU A 66 -1.92 -11.68 0.69
C LEU A 66 -1.52 -12.41 -0.59
N THR A 67 -1.48 -13.75 -0.55
CA THR A 67 -1.04 -14.55 -1.71
C THR A 67 -2.05 -14.55 -2.85
N TYR A 68 -1.62 -14.94 -4.05
CA TYR A 68 -2.51 -15.07 -5.20
C TYR A 68 -3.58 -16.14 -4.95
N GLU A 69 -3.20 -17.28 -4.38
CA GLU A 69 -4.11 -18.40 -4.10
C GLU A 69 -5.21 -18.00 -3.11
N GLU A 70 -4.84 -17.29 -2.04
CA GLU A 70 -5.81 -16.76 -1.08
C GLU A 70 -6.71 -15.70 -1.71
N SER A 71 -6.15 -14.85 -2.58
CA SER A 71 -6.90 -13.81 -3.30
C SER A 71 -7.94 -14.41 -4.26
N VAL A 72 -7.56 -15.50 -4.94
CA VAL A 72 -8.48 -16.28 -5.80
C VAL A 72 -9.62 -16.84 -4.96
N GLU A 73 -9.33 -17.42 -3.79
CA GLU A 73 -10.37 -17.99 -2.93
C GLU A 73 -11.30 -16.90 -2.37
N GLN A 74 -10.75 -15.76 -1.97
CA GLN A 74 -11.56 -14.62 -1.54
C GLN A 74 -12.51 -14.16 -2.65
N LEU A 75 -12.02 -13.95 -3.88
CA LEU A 75 -12.86 -13.51 -4.98
C LEU A 75 -13.89 -14.56 -5.40
N ARG A 76 -13.53 -15.85 -5.36
CA ARG A 76 -14.48 -16.96 -5.60
C ARG A 76 -15.62 -16.95 -4.61
N SER A 77 -15.34 -16.70 -3.34
CA SER A 77 -16.35 -16.65 -2.27
C SER A 77 -17.35 -15.48 -2.43
N LEU A 78 -16.97 -14.44 -3.18
CA LEU A 78 -17.87 -13.33 -3.53
C LEU A 78 -18.83 -13.69 -4.67
N GLY A 79 -18.61 -14.81 -5.35
CA GLY A 79 -19.52 -15.36 -6.34
C GLY A 79 -20.87 -15.75 -5.74
N GLY A 80 -21.93 -15.60 -6.55
CA GLY A 80 -23.29 -15.93 -6.17
C GLY A 80 -23.77 -17.28 -6.70
N GLU A 81 -25.09 -17.43 -6.81
CA GLU A 81 -25.73 -18.56 -7.50
C GLU A 81 -25.31 -18.66 -8.98
N GLY A 82 -24.82 -17.56 -9.55
CA GLY A 82 -24.28 -17.50 -10.90
C GLY A 82 -22.91 -18.14 -11.08
N GLY A 83 -22.22 -18.53 -10.01
CA GLY A 83 -20.93 -19.23 -10.07
C GLY A 83 -19.74 -18.42 -9.52
N PRO A 84 -18.56 -19.04 -9.45
CA PRO A 84 -17.36 -18.39 -8.91
C PRO A 84 -16.84 -17.29 -9.84
N VAL A 85 -16.42 -16.17 -9.26
CA VAL A 85 -15.70 -15.11 -9.98
C VAL A 85 -14.23 -15.51 -10.04
N GLN A 86 -13.63 -15.48 -11.25
CA GLN A 86 -12.23 -15.81 -11.44
C GLN A 86 -11.37 -14.55 -11.34
N LEU A 87 -10.27 -14.65 -10.60
CA LEU A 87 -9.22 -13.63 -10.56
C LEU A 87 -8.15 -14.00 -11.59
N THR A 88 -7.69 -13.03 -12.37
CA THR A 88 -6.53 -13.21 -13.26
C THR A 88 -5.24 -12.83 -12.53
N VAL A 89 -4.13 -13.44 -12.93
CA VAL A 89 -2.80 -13.08 -12.42
C VAL A 89 -2.48 -11.61 -12.75
N GLU A 90 -2.93 -11.12 -13.91
CA GLU A 90 -2.76 -9.74 -14.32
C GLU A 90 -3.45 -8.77 -13.34
N ASP A 91 -4.72 -9.02 -12.99
CA ASP A 91 -5.47 -8.19 -12.04
C ASP A 91 -4.84 -8.19 -10.66
N TYR A 92 -4.35 -9.34 -10.19
CA TYR A 92 -3.65 -9.45 -8.91
C TYR A 92 -2.37 -8.63 -8.90
N LEU A 93 -1.50 -8.80 -9.91
CA LEU A 93 -0.24 -8.07 -9.99
C LEU A 93 -0.47 -6.55 -10.09
N LEU A 94 -1.43 -6.13 -10.91
CA LEU A 94 -1.79 -4.73 -11.04
C LEU A 94 -2.36 -4.15 -9.73
N GLY A 95 -3.11 -4.94 -8.94
CA GLY A 95 -3.56 -4.54 -7.60
C GLY A 95 -2.41 -4.44 -6.58
N VAL A 96 -1.41 -5.33 -6.65
CA VAL A 96 -0.18 -5.24 -5.83
C VAL A 96 0.57 -3.94 -6.13
N PHE A 97 0.70 -3.56 -7.40
CA PHE A 97 1.31 -2.29 -7.78
C PHE A 97 0.59 -1.08 -7.16
N ASP A 98 -0.75 -1.02 -7.26
CA ASP A 98 -1.52 0.10 -6.70
C ASP A 98 -1.42 0.15 -5.18
N MET A 99 -1.42 -1.02 -4.52
CA MET A 99 -1.25 -1.13 -3.07
C MET A 99 0.05 -0.49 -2.59
N THR A 100 1.15 -0.53 -3.36
CA THR A 100 2.40 0.17 -2.99
C THR A 100 2.21 1.68 -2.84
N GLY A 101 1.31 2.27 -3.63
CA GLY A 101 0.93 3.68 -3.53
C GLY A 101 0.18 4.00 -2.24
N GLU A 102 -0.77 3.15 -1.85
CA GLU A 102 -1.49 3.31 -0.58
C GLU A 102 -0.59 3.07 0.64
N LEU A 103 0.34 2.12 0.53
CA LEU A 103 1.34 1.89 1.56
C LEU A 103 2.29 3.09 1.73
N MET A 104 2.65 3.77 0.64
CA MET A 104 3.37 5.04 0.69
C MET A 104 2.55 6.14 1.37
N ARG A 105 1.27 6.31 1.02
CA ARG A 105 0.39 7.31 1.65
C ARG A 105 0.25 7.06 3.14
N PHE A 106 0.02 5.80 3.53
CA PHE A 106 -0.04 5.37 4.92
C PHE A 106 1.26 5.70 5.65
N SER A 107 2.41 5.30 5.09
CA SER A 107 3.73 5.55 5.69
C SER A 107 4.00 7.03 5.93
N ILE A 108 3.75 7.88 4.93
CA ILE A 108 3.98 9.32 5.04
C ILE A 108 3.03 9.94 6.07
N THR A 109 1.77 9.53 6.08
CA THR A 109 0.76 10.05 7.02
C THR A 109 1.11 9.66 8.45
N THR A 110 1.37 8.37 8.70
CA THR A 110 1.77 7.89 10.03
C THR A 110 3.07 8.53 10.48
N MET A 111 4.06 8.67 9.60
CA MET A 111 5.33 9.31 9.94
C MET A 111 5.15 10.80 10.29
N ALA A 112 4.21 11.50 9.64
CA ALA A 112 3.90 12.89 9.97
C ALA A 112 3.15 13.03 11.32
N THR A 113 2.35 12.03 11.71
CA THR A 113 1.59 12.05 12.97
C THR A 113 2.42 11.54 14.17
N ASP A 114 3.11 10.41 14.01
CA ASP A 114 3.77 9.69 15.11
C ASP A 114 5.29 9.92 15.15
N GLY A 115 5.86 10.56 14.11
CA GLY A 115 7.29 10.86 14.03
C GLY A 115 8.19 9.61 13.91
N LYS A 116 7.61 8.46 13.54
CA LYS A 116 8.31 7.19 13.31
C LYS A 116 7.68 6.44 12.14
N LEU A 117 8.44 5.54 11.51
CA LEU A 117 7.87 4.64 10.51
C LEU A 117 7.00 3.57 11.17
N PRO A 118 5.90 3.15 10.52
CA PRO A 118 5.18 1.97 10.94
C PRO A 118 6.08 0.75 10.83
N SER A 119 6.08 -0.07 11.86
CA SER A 119 6.82 -1.32 11.93
C SER A 119 5.92 -2.49 12.32
N VAL A 120 6.37 -3.68 11.99
CA VAL A 120 5.84 -4.93 12.53
C VAL A 120 6.55 -5.14 13.85
N GLU A 121 5.84 -4.98 14.97
CA GLU A 121 6.41 -5.36 16.28
C GLU A 121 6.52 -6.88 16.31
N ALA A 122 7.74 -7.41 16.34
CA ALA A 122 7.96 -8.74 16.89
C ALA A 122 7.57 -8.67 18.37
N ASN A 123 6.82 -9.65 18.87
CA ASN A 123 6.43 -9.70 20.29
C ASN A 123 7.69 -9.70 21.18
N ASP A 124 8.12 -8.53 21.65
CA ASP A 124 9.19 -8.37 22.62
C ASP A 124 8.67 -8.71 24.03
N GLU A 125 8.43 -9.99 24.30
CA GLU A 125 8.46 -10.50 25.67
C GLU A 125 9.90 -10.84 26.07
N ALA A 126 10.69 -9.80 26.39
CA ALA A 126 11.86 -9.97 27.27
C ALA A 126 12.10 -8.68 28.08
N PRO A 127 12.27 -8.78 29.41
CA PRO A 127 12.34 -7.61 30.26
C PRO A 127 13.67 -6.86 30.06
N SER A 128 13.55 -5.53 30.07
CA SER A 128 14.61 -4.54 30.07
C SER A 128 15.71 -4.86 31.08
N VAL A 129 16.95 -5.00 30.58
CA VAL A 129 18.15 -4.78 31.39
C VAL A 129 18.94 -3.68 30.71
N ASP A 130 19.10 -2.57 31.43
CA ASP A 130 19.91 -1.39 31.11
C ASP A 130 21.12 -1.72 30.23
N LYS A 131 21.10 -1.27 28.97
CA LYS A 131 22.32 -1.07 28.20
C LYS A 131 22.28 0.29 27.53
N MET A 132 23.26 1.09 27.91
CA MET A 132 23.60 2.39 27.38
C MET A 132 23.79 2.35 25.86
N ASP A 133 23.26 3.37 25.20
CA ASP A 133 23.45 3.71 23.79
C ASP A 133 24.92 3.61 23.35
N VAL A 134 25.16 2.81 22.32
CA VAL A 134 26.17 2.88 21.24
C VAL A 134 26.37 1.44 20.76
N ASP A 135 26.12 1.20 19.46
CA ASP A 135 26.25 -0.09 18.74
C ASP A 135 25.08 -1.10 18.74
N SER A 136 23.83 -0.63 18.66
CA SER A 136 22.79 -1.48 18.05
C SER A 136 23.07 -1.60 16.55
N GLN A 137 23.63 -2.74 16.12
CA GLN A 137 23.62 -3.14 14.70
C GLN A 137 22.17 -3.02 14.16
N PRO A 138 21.93 -2.55 12.93
CA PRO A 138 20.60 -2.37 12.35
C PRO A 138 20.00 -3.72 11.92
N GLY A 139 20.00 -4.70 12.83
CA GLY A 139 19.44 -6.02 12.65
C GLY A 139 18.05 -6.08 13.27
N ASP A 140 17.08 -6.30 12.39
CA ASP A 140 15.80 -6.98 12.68
C ASP A 140 14.61 -6.15 13.21
N HIS A 141 14.52 -4.86 12.87
CA HIS A 141 13.21 -4.17 12.92
C HIS A 141 12.60 -4.12 11.53
N ARG A 142 11.65 -5.01 11.23
CA ARG A 142 10.93 -5.03 9.96
C ARG A 142 9.98 -3.84 9.89
N ASP A 143 10.36 -2.83 9.11
CA ASP A 143 9.55 -1.64 8.86
C ASP A 143 8.89 -1.65 7.47
N VAL A 144 7.91 -0.76 7.29
CA VAL A 144 7.20 -0.62 6.01
C VAL A 144 8.16 -0.31 4.86
N LEU A 145 9.25 0.42 5.12
CA LEU A 145 10.20 0.78 4.07
C LEU A 145 10.98 -0.45 3.58
N THR A 146 11.37 -1.34 4.49
CA THR A 146 12.02 -2.61 4.17
C THR A 146 11.10 -3.49 3.33
N ASP A 147 9.81 -3.53 3.67
CA ASP A 147 8.80 -4.24 2.87
C ASP A 147 8.60 -3.61 1.49
N LEU A 148 8.50 -2.27 1.41
CA LEU A 148 8.38 -1.55 0.14
C LEU A 148 9.60 -1.77 -0.77
N ARG A 149 10.81 -1.79 -0.21
CA ARG A 149 12.05 -2.09 -0.95
C ARG A 149 12.08 -3.54 -1.44
N SER A 150 11.61 -4.47 -0.61
CA SER A 150 11.52 -5.88 -1.00
C SER A 150 10.51 -6.07 -2.13
N LEU A 151 9.32 -5.48 -2.00
CA LEU A 151 8.30 -5.47 -3.07
C LEU A 151 8.83 -4.85 -4.36
N ARG A 152 9.53 -3.71 -4.26
CA ARG A 152 10.17 -3.08 -5.42
C ARG A 152 11.15 -4.02 -6.11
N SER A 153 12.04 -4.66 -5.36
CA SER A 153 13.03 -5.58 -5.93
C SER A 153 12.38 -6.75 -6.66
N GLU A 154 11.33 -7.34 -6.09
CA GLU A 154 10.60 -8.46 -6.71
C GLU A 154 9.82 -8.01 -7.96
N LEU A 155 9.17 -6.84 -7.89
CA LEU A 155 8.42 -6.29 -9.03
C LEU A 155 9.35 -5.87 -10.17
N GLU A 156 10.49 -5.25 -9.89
CA GLU A 156 11.50 -4.89 -10.91
C GLU A 156 12.13 -6.14 -11.56
N GLY A 157 12.15 -7.27 -10.85
CA GLY A 157 12.59 -8.56 -11.40
C GLY A 157 11.58 -9.21 -12.35
N LEU A 158 10.34 -8.71 -12.41
CA LEU A 158 9.27 -9.29 -13.23
C LEU A 158 9.48 -8.97 -14.71
N ASN A 159 9.70 -10.00 -15.53
CA ASN A 159 9.74 -9.87 -16.98
C ASN A 159 8.38 -10.21 -17.61
N VAL A 160 7.61 -9.18 -17.96
CA VAL A 160 6.28 -9.31 -18.58
C VAL A 160 6.30 -9.34 -20.13
N GLY A 161 7.50 -9.38 -20.72
CA GLY A 161 7.70 -9.30 -22.16
C GLY A 161 7.37 -7.91 -22.73
N PHE A 162 7.23 -7.83 -24.06
CA PHE A 162 7.01 -6.55 -24.76
C PHE A 162 5.75 -6.59 -25.62
N GLY A 163 5.05 -5.46 -25.70
CA GLY A 163 4.00 -5.21 -26.71
C GLY A 163 2.57 -5.59 -26.34
N SER A 164 2.33 -6.27 -25.21
CA SER A 164 0.98 -6.53 -24.70
C SER A 164 0.38 -5.29 -23.99
N SER A 165 -0.95 -5.24 -23.85
CA SER A 165 -1.62 -4.20 -23.05
C SER A 165 -1.13 -4.26 -21.60
N PHE A 166 -1.06 -5.47 -21.05
CA PHE A 166 -0.57 -5.73 -19.70
C PHE A 166 0.85 -5.20 -19.49
N ALA A 167 1.79 -5.44 -20.41
CA ALA A 167 3.16 -4.95 -20.29
C ALA A 167 3.21 -3.42 -20.20
N ARG A 168 2.41 -2.71 -21.01
CA ARG A 168 2.33 -1.24 -20.96
C ARG A 168 1.74 -0.72 -19.66
N ASP A 169 0.79 -1.45 -19.08
CA ASP A 169 0.17 -1.08 -17.82
C ASP A 169 1.15 -1.33 -16.65
N VAL A 170 1.89 -2.44 -16.69
CA VAL A 170 2.99 -2.74 -15.75
C VAL A 170 4.09 -1.69 -15.83
N ASP A 171 4.55 -1.28 -17.02
CA ASP A 171 5.60 -0.26 -17.18
C ASP A 171 5.20 1.05 -16.48
N LYS A 172 3.96 1.51 -16.71
CA LYS A 172 3.46 2.73 -16.05
C LYS A 172 3.35 2.57 -14.54
N LYS A 173 2.87 1.41 -14.07
CA LYS A 173 2.75 1.14 -12.64
C LYS A 173 4.12 0.97 -11.97
N MET A 174 5.12 0.48 -12.70
CA MET A 174 6.52 0.40 -12.26
C MET A 174 7.08 1.78 -11.95
N ASP A 175 6.93 2.74 -12.87
CA ASP A 175 7.39 4.13 -12.67
C ASP A 175 6.74 4.77 -11.44
N VAL A 176 5.43 4.54 -11.24
CA VAL A 176 4.67 5.05 -10.09
C VAL A 176 5.12 4.40 -8.79
N MET A 177 5.36 3.08 -8.80
CA MET A 177 5.84 2.34 -7.64
C MET A 177 7.24 2.81 -7.22
N GLN A 178 8.17 2.94 -8.17
CA GLN A 178 9.52 3.47 -7.90
C GLN A 178 9.44 4.87 -7.27
N THR A 179 8.64 5.76 -7.84
CA THR A 179 8.40 7.10 -7.31
C THR A 179 7.80 7.06 -5.90
N SER A 180 6.93 6.10 -5.62
CA SER A 180 6.29 5.93 -4.31
C SER A 180 7.30 5.49 -3.24
N VAL A 181 8.16 4.52 -3.56
CA VAL A 181 9.24 4.09 -2.65
C VAL A 181 10.20 5.25 -2.37
N GLU A 182 10.64 5.96 -3.40
CA GLU A 182 11.53 7.12 -3.22
C GLU A 182 10.92 8.22 -2.34
N LYS A 183 9.61 8.45 -2.43
CA LYS A 183 8.93 9.42 -1.57
C LYS A 183 9.01 9.02 -0.10
N VAL A 184 8.79 7.75 0.23
CA VAL A 184 8.92 7.24 1.60
C VAL A 184 10.36 7.38 2.09
N GLU A 185 11.34 7.02 1.26
CA GLU A 185 12.77 7.15 1.60
C GLU A 185 13.18 8.60 1.87
N LYS A 186 12.79 9.53 0.99
CA LYS A 186 13.07 10.97 1.14
C LYS A 186 12.40 11.52 2.40
N ALA A 187 11.19 11.06 2.70
CA ALA A 187 10.44 11.49 3.86
C ALA A 187 11.12 10.98 5.16
N LEU A 188 11.55 9.71 5.21
CA LEU A 188 12.31 9.15 6.33
C LEU A 188 13.64 9.87 6.52
N TYR A 189 14.39 10.11 5.43
CA TYR A 189 15.64 10.85 5.47
C TYR A 189 15.43 12.24 6.08
N GLY A 190 14.39 12.94 5.65
CA GLY A 190 13.98 14.23 6.20
C GLY A 190 13.72 14.17 7.69
N LEU A 191 13.03 13.14 8.17
CA LEU A 191 12.71 12.97 9.59
C LEU A 191 13.95 12.64 10.43
N VAL A 192 14.73 11.62 10.04
CA VAL A 192 15.86 11.11 10.83
C VAL A 192 17.02 12.09 10.84
N ILE A 193 17.36 12.68 9.68
CA ILE A 193 18.54 13.53 9.56
C ILE A 193 18.21 14.98 9.90
N ARG A 194 17.16 15.58 9.33
CA ARG A 194 16.81 16.99 9.67
C ARG A 194 16.23 17.13 11.08
N GLY A 195 15.64 16.07 11.63
CA GLY A 195 15.21 16.04 13.04
C GLY A 195 16.39 16.10 14.01
N ARG A 196 17.53 15.53 13.64
CA ARG A 196 18.78 15.59 14.42
C ARG A 196 19.53 16.92 14.26
N GLU A 197 19.31 17.65 13.17
CA GLU A 197 19.95 18.94 12.87
C GLU A 197 19.23 20.16 13.47
N ARG A 198 17.97 20.02 13.92
CA ARG A 198 17.16 21.15 14.43
C ARG A 198 17.27 21.31 15.96
N PRO A 199 17.84 22.42 16.48
CA PRO A 199 17.93 22.67 17.92
C PRO A 199 16.55 22.82 18.59
N LYS A 200 16.46 22.53 19.90
CA LYS A 200 15.27 22.82 20.72
C LYS A 200 14.90 24.31 20.58
N GLY A 201 13.72 24.60 20.01
CA GLY A 201 13.20 25.96 19.83
C GLY A 201 13.22 26.49 18.39
N TRP A 202 13.63 25.69 17.40
CA TRP A 202 13.58 26.08 16.00
C TRP A 202 12.12 26.08 15.49
N MET A 203 11.56 27.26 15.21
CA MET A 203 10.29 27.38 14.47
C MET A 203 10.58 27.46 12.96
N PRO A 204 9.85 26.72 12.12
CA PRO A 204 9.91 26.91 10.68
C PRO A 204 9.44 28.32 10.31
N ASP A 205 10.18 29.04 9.47
CA ASP A 205 9.62 30.19 8.75
C ASP A 205 8.48 29.65 7.87
N LEU A 206 7.26 30.02 8.21
CA LEU A 206 6.05 29.69 7.45
C LEU A 206 5.93 30.47 6.13
N ASP A 207 6.98 31.19 5.72
CA ASP A 207 6.96 32.02 4.52
C ASP A 207 7.74 31.35 3.37
N SER A 208 7.21 30.24 2.89
CA SER A 208 7.55 29.70 1.57
C SER A 208 6.48 30.11 0.54
N GLY A 209 6.17 31.41 0.49
CA GLY A 209 5.51 32.07 -0.63
C GLY A 209 6.52 32.95 -1.38
N PRO A 210 6.36 33.19 -2.69
CA PRO A 210 7.24 34.09 -3.42
C PRO A 210 7.06 35.50 -2.84
N ARG A 211 8.13 36.05 -2.26
CA ARG A 211 8.20 37.44 -1.84
C ARG A 211 7.82 38.32 -3.02
N ARG A 212 6.64 38.94 -2.95
CA ARG A 212 6.35 40.14 -3.74
C ARG A 212 6.97 41.28 -2.98
N ASP A 213 8.08 41.80 -3.51
CA ASP A 213 8.65 43.05 -3.04
C ASP A 213 7.58 44.14 -3.17
N VAL A 214 7.13 44.67 -2.04
CA VAL A 214 6.33 45.88 -2.01
C VAL A 214 7.33 47.03 -1.99
N GLU A 215 7.59 47.61 -3.17
CA GLU A 215 8.25 48.91 -3.26
C GLU A 215 7.37 49.96 -2.56
N VAL A 216 7.92 50.58 -1.53
CA VAL A 216 7.33 51.76 -0.89
C VAL A 216 8.05 52.96 -1.52
N GLU A 217 7.40 53.61 -2.48
CA GLU A 217 7.85 54.92 -2.98
C GLU A 217 7.37 56.01 -2.00
N GLY A 218 8.23 57.00 -1.76
CA GLY A 218 8.11 58.02 -0.70
C GLY A 218 7.08 59.11 -0.93
#